data_AF-A0A9W6V7N9-F1
#
_entry.id   AF-A0A9W6V7N9-F1
#
_cell.length_a   1.000
_cell.length_b   1.000
_cell.length_c   1.000
_cell.angle_alpha   90.00
_cell.angle_beta   90.00
_cell.angle_gamma   90.00
#
_symmetry.space_group_name_H-M   'P 1'
#
loop_
_entity.id
_entity.type
_entity.pdbx_description
1 polymer ?
#
loop_
_entity_poly.entity_id
_entity_poly.type
_entity_poly.pdbx_seq_one_letter_code
_entity_poly.pdbx_strand_id
1 'polypeptide(L)'
;MGEVEQRAAARRRVQRQARGLAAEQIGAHLVAARDWERHSGRDEYAGPGPAWEVQEWERISALVAEGGAGAVYDVAADEQAQEWLAEAEQRVQAGRRARQQRPVPGPLRPPVDRVEVRVVVPGEAGRRLEALAAGLGWSAERVLAVLAEHVQVDNEGLVHVPAVTVTAAPPGPEPHRERLPVLYRERPRYGREDYGEGYDGPALDW
;
A
#
# COMPACT_ATOMS: atom_id res chain seq x y z
N MET A 1 -0.16 1.74 -10.25
CA MET A 1 0.24 0.83 -11.34
C MET A 1 1.70 1.10 -11.64
N GLY A 2 2.57 0.11 -11.45
CA GLY A 2 4.02 0.31 -11.57
C GLY A 2 4.45 0.56 -13.02
N GLU A 3 5.59 1.22 -13.22
CA GLU A 3 6.15 1.53 -14.55
C GLU A 3 6.26 0.29 -15.46
N VAL A 4 6.66 -0.85 -14.89
CA VAL A 4 6.75 -2.15 -15.57
C VAL A 4 5.38 -2.62 -16.09
N GLU A 5 4.31 -2.42 -15.33
CA GLU A 5 2.96 -2.81 -15.72
C GLU A 5 2.43 -1.92 -16.86
N GLN A 6 2.73 -0.63 -16.80
CA GLN A 6 2.34 0.33 -17.84
C GLN A 6 3.08 0.05 -19.15
N ARG A 7 4.39 -0.25 -19.10
CA ARG A 7 5.17 -0.67 -20.27
C ARG A 7 4.62 -1.96 -20.89
N ALA A 8 4.29 -2.95 -20.05
CA ALA A 8 3.67 -4.19 -20.53
C ALA A 8 2.27 -3.95 -21.14
N ALA A 9 1.50 -2.98 -20.62
CA ALA A 9 0.21 -2.60 -21.18
C ALA A 9 0.34 -1.93 -22.56
N ALA A 10 1.29 -1.00 -22.71
CA ALA A 10 1.60 -0.35 -23.98
C ALA A 10 2.02 -1.38 -25.04
N ARG A 11 2.97 -2.28 -24.72
CA ARG A 11 3.39 -3.36 -25.62
C ARG A 11 2.23 -4.23 -26.08
N ARG A 12 1.40 -4.72 -25.15
CA ARG A 12 0.23 -5.55 -25.50
C ARG A 12 -0.78 -4.83 -26.37
N ARG A 13 -0.93 -3.51 -26.21
CA ARG A 13 -1.80 -2.70 -27.08
C ARG A 13 -1.25 -2.70 -28.51
N VAL A 14 0.05 -2.39 -28.67
CA VAL A 14 0.72 -2.37 -29.97
C VAL A 14 0.67 -3.76 -30.64
N GLN A 15 1.02 -4.83 -29.93
CA GLN A 15 0.98 -6.20 -30.46
C GLN A 15 -0.42 -6.61 -30.96
N ARG A 16 -1.49 -6.20 -30.26
CA ARG A 16 -2.87 -6.44 -30.72
C ARG A 16 -3.21 -5.66 -31.97
N GLN A 17 -2.76 -4.42 -32.08
CA GLN A 17 -3.00 -3.56 -33.24
C GLN A 17 -2.21 -4.03 -34.46
N ALA A 18 -0.98 -4.47 -34.25
CA ALA A 18 -0.08 -4.90 -35.31
C ALA A 18 -0.43 -6.25 -35.93
N ARG A 19 -1.22 -7.08 -35.22
CA ARG A 19 -1.52 -8.45 -35.67
C ARG A 19 -2.20 -8.43 -37.04
N GLY A 20 -1.61 -9.15 -37.99
CA GLY A 20 -2.16 -9.21 -39.35
C GLY A 20 -1.79 -8.03 -40.24
N LEU A 21 -0.96 -7.08 -39.77
CA LEU A 21 -0.49 -5.96 -40.57
C LEU A 21 0.78 -6.31 -41.35
N ALA A 22 0.86 -5.80 -42.59
CA ALA A 22 2.05 -5.86 -43.43
C ALA A 22 3.00 -4.68 -43.16
N ALA A 23 4.23 -4.78 -43.67
CA ALA A 23 5.30 -3.79 -43.47
C ALA A 23 4.87 -2.32 -43.69
N GLU A 24 4.14 -2.03 -44.78
CA GLU A 24 3.68 -0.67 -45.10
C GLU A 24 2.72 -0.11 -44.05
N GLN A 25 1.78 -0.95 -43.59
CA GLN A 25 0.79 -0.57 -42.57
C GLN A 25 1.47 -0.36 -41.22
N ILE A 26 2.42 -1.23 -40.85
CA ILE A 26 3.23 -1.08 -39.66
C ILE A 26 4.05 0.22 -39.72
N GLY A 27 4.63 0.54 -40.87
CA GLY A 27 5.34 1.80 -41.10
C GLY A 27 4.45 3.03 -40.88
N ALA A 28 3.21 3.02 -41.38
CA ALA A 28 2.26 4.11 -41.16
C ALA A 28 1.91 4.28 -39.67
N HIS A 29 1.69 3.18 -38.95
CA HIS A 29 1.45 3.20 -37.51
C HIS A 29 2.67 3.71 -36.72
N LEU A 30 3.88 3.32 -37.11
CA LEU A 30 5.11 3.80 -36.47
C LEU A 30 5.30 5.32 -36.67
N VAL A 31 4.99 5.84 -37.86
CA VAL A 31 5.01 7.30 -38.11
C VAL A 31 4.03 8.00 -37.18
N ALA A 32 2.78 7.53 -37.11
CA ALA A 32 1.78 8.09 -36.21
C ALA A 32 2.17 8.01 -34.73
N ALA A 33 2.79 6.90 -34.30
CA ALA A 33 3.27 6.73 -32.93
C ALA A 33 4.41 7.69 -32.60
N ARG A 34 5.36 7.92 -33.51
CA ARG A 34 6.44 8.91 -33.36
C ARG A 34 5.91 10.34 -33.35
N ASP A 35 4.92 10.64 -34.18
CA ASP A 35 4.22 11.92 -34.13
C ASP A 35 3.58 12.11 -32.76
N TRP A 36 2.86 11.10 -32.26
CA TRP A 36 2.25 11.16 -30.93
C TRP A 36 3.28 11.35 -29.82
N GLU A 37 4.38 10.58 -29.80
CA GLU A 37 5.46 10.72 -28.82
C GLU A 37 6.05 12.15 -28.78
N ARG A 38 6.28 12.76 -29.95
CA ARG A 38 6.76 14.15 -30.03
C ARG A 38 5.80 15.16 -29.44
N HIS A 39 4.50 14.92 -29.55
CA HIS A 39 3.47 15.82 -29.01
C HIS A 39 3.18 15.55 -27.54
N SER A 40 3.32 14.29 -27.09
CA SER A 40 3.07 13.90 -25.70
C SER A 40 4.09 14.50 -24.73
N GLY A 41 5.29 14.84 -25.17
CA GLY A 41 6.26 15.57 -24.34
C GLY A 41 5.81 16.99 -23.93
N ARG A 42 4.72 17.50 -24.53
CA ARG A 42 4.08 18.77 -24.16
C ARG A 42 2.87 18.59 -23.24
N ASP A 43 2.49 17.35 -22.98
CA ASP A 43 1.37 16.97 -22.11
C ASP A 43 1.93 16.32 -20.83
N GLU A 44 1.82 17.03 -19.72
CA GLU A 44 2.29 16.58 -18.40
C GLU A 44 1.61 15.28 -17.92
N TYR A 45 0.46 14.92 -18.51
CA TYR A 45 -0.30 13.71 -18.15
C TYR A 45 0.01 12.50 -19.04
N ALA A 46 0.71 12.68 -20.15
CA ALA A 46 0.90 11.60 -21.12
C ALA A 46 1.89 10.52 -20.64
N GLY A 47 2.80 10.87 -19.72
CA GLY A 47 3.77 9.93 -19.14
C GLY A 47 4.69 9.25 -20.18
N PRO A 48 5.38 8.15 -19.82
CA PRO A 48 6.32 7.44 -20.70
C PRO A 48 5.65 6.48 -21.70
N GLY A 49 4.32 6.31 -21.64
CA GLY A 49 3.56 5.39 -22.48
C GLY A 49 3.83 5.52 -23.98
N PRO A 50 3.81 6.73 -24.55
CA PRO A 50 4.05 6.95 -25.98
C PRO A 50 5.43 6.49 -26.46
N ALA A 51 6.49 6.72 -25.67
CA ALA A 51 7.84 6.26 -26.01
C ALA A 51 7.93 4.72 -26.02
N TRP A 52 7.23 4.05 -25.12
CA TRP A 52 7.17 2.58 -25.13
C TRP A 52 6.36 2.02 -26.30
N GLU A 53 5.31 2.71 -26.74
CA GLU A 53 4.57 2.32 -27.93
C GLU A 53 5.45 2.43 -29.18
N VAL A 54 6.22 3.52 -29.33
CA VAL A 54 7.20 3.68 -30.43
C VAL A 54 8.22 2.55 -30.42
N GLN A 55 8.83 2.24 -29.26
CA GLN A 55 9.79 1.13 -29.15
C GLN A 55 9.21 -0.22 -29.61
N GLU A 56 7.95 -0.50 -29.26
CA GLU A 56 7.32 -1.76 -29.68
C GLU A 56 6.99 -1.76 -31.17
N TRP A 57 6.54 -0.64 -31.74
CA TRP A 57 6.33 -0.52 -33.18
C TRP A 57 7.62 -0.69 -33.98
N GLU A 58 8.74 -0.14 -33.49
CA GLU A 58 10.06 -0.32 -34.13
C GLU A 58 10.50 -1.79 -34.12
N ARG A 59 10.33 -2.48 -33.00
CA ARG A 59 10.63 -3.91 -32.89
C ARG A 59 9.81 -4.75 -33.87
N ILE A 60 8.50 -4.51 -33.93
CA ILE A 60 7.60 -5.22 -34.84
C ILE A 60 7.95 -4.89 -36.30
N SER A 61 8.28 -3.64 -36.61
CA SER A 61 8.73 -3.24 -37.94
C SER A 61 9.99 -3.98 -38.37
N ALA A 62 10.96 -4.16 -37.47
CA ALA A 62 12.18 -4.91 -37.74
C ALA A 62 11.86 -6.40 -38.02
N LEU A 63 11.03 -7.03 -37.18
CA LEU A 63 10.61 -8.42 -37.35
C LEU A 63 9.91 -8.66 -38.70
N VAL A 64 9.01 -7.77 -39.09
CA VAL A 64 8.33 -7.91 -40.38
C VAL A 64 9.27 -7.65 -41.56
N ALA A 65 10.25 -6.76 -41.41
CA ALA A 65 11.27 -6.56 -42.44
C ALA A 65 12.17 -7.80 -42.62
N GLU A 66 12.52 -8.49 -41.54
CA GLU A 66 13.29 -9.74 -41.57
C GLU A 66 12.52 -10.89 -42.25
N GLY A 67 11.19 -10.91 -42.12
CA GLY A 67 10.32 -11.90 -42.77
C GLY A 67 10.22 -11.77 -44.30
N GLY A 68 10.70 -10.67 -44.87
CA GLY A 68 10.73 -10.45 -46.32
C GLY A 68 9.45 -9.88 -46.93
N ALA A 69 9.40 -9.86 -48.27
CA ALA A 69 8.31 -9.24 -49.01
C ALA A 69 6.97 -9.97 -48.78
N GLY A 70 5.96 -9.23 -48.33
CA GLY A 70 4.63 -9.79 -48.02
C GLY A 70 4.53 -10.42 -46.63
N ALA A 71 5.59 -10.34 -45.81
CA ALA A 71 5.51 -10.73 -44.42
C ALA A 71 4.48 -9.88 -43.65
N VAL A 72 3.79 -10.55 -42.75
CA VAL A 72 2.75 -9.99 -41.91
C VAL A 72 3.10 -10.30 -40.47
N TYR A 73 2.86 -9.36 -39.56
CA TYR A 73 3.15 -9.60 -38.15
C TYR A 73 2.18 -10.63 -37.56
N ASP A 74 2.75 -11.74 -37.09
CA ASP A 74 2.07 -12.75 -36.30
C ASP A 74 2.71 -12.87 -34.90
N VAL A 75 1.93 -12.52 -33.88
CA VAL A 75 2.32 -12.62 -32.47
C VAL A 75 2.69 -14.06 -32.10
N ALA A 76 2.09 -15.07 -32.75
CA ALA A 76 2.41 -16.47 -32.46
C ALA A 76 3.80 -16.90 -32.95
N ALA A 77 4.33 -16.24 -33.98
CA ALA A 77 5.67 -16.45 -34.50
C ALA A 77 6.75 -15.61 -33.77
N ASP A 78 6.33 -14.69 -32.91
CA ASP A 78 7.19 -13.78 -32.16
C ASP A 78 7.55 -14.40 -30.80
N GLU A 79 8.69 -15.09 -30.75
CA GLU A 79 9.18 -15.79 -29.55
C GLU A 79 9.23 -14.88 -28.32
N GLN A 80 9.72 -13.64 -28.50
CA GLN A 80 9.83 -12.68 -27.41
C GLN A 80 8.46 -12.24 -26.89
N ALA A 81 7.47 -12.05 -27.77
CA ALA A 81 6.11 -11.77 -27.35
C ALA A 81 5.47 -12.96 -26.62
N GLN A 82 5.74 -14.19 -27.07
CA GLN A 82 5.24 -15.41 -26.40
C GLN A 82 5.82 -15.56 -24.98
N GLU A 83 7.11 -15.31 -24.79
CA GLU A 83 7.74 -15.33 -23.46
C GLU A 83 7.08 -14.32 -22.51
N TRP A 84 6.86 -13.09 -22.96
CA TRP A 84 6.22 -12.07 -22.13
C TRP A 84 4.76 -12.41 -21.79
N LEU A 85 4.03 -13.03 -22.71
CA LEU A 85 2.67 -13.50 -22.47
C LEU A 85 2.66 -14.63 -21.44
N ALA A 86 3.58 -15.59 -21.55
CA ALA A 86 3.73 -16.68 -20.59
C ALA A 86 4.08 -16.17 -19.19
N GLU A 87 5.02 -15.23 -19.06
CA GLU A 87 5.34 -14.61 -17.77
C GLU A 87 4.14 -13.87 -17.16
N ALA A 88 3.39 -13.13 -17.98
CA ALA A 88 2.22 -12.41 -17.52
C ALA A 88 1.14 -13.38 -17.02
N GLU A 89 0.92 -14.48 -17.71
CA GLU A 89 0.01 -15.54 -17.28
C GLU A 89 0.49 -16.18 -15.97
N GLN A 90 1.78 -16.50 -15.84
CA GLN A 90 2.34 -17.04 -14.60
C GLN A 90 2.12 -16.09 -13.42
N ARG A 91 2.30 -14.77 -13.61
CA ARG A 91 2.02 -13.77 -12.57
C ARG A 91 0.55 -13.75 -12.18
N VAL A 92 -0.36 -13.82 -13.14
CA VAL A 92 -1.80 -13.89 -12.87
C VAL A 92 -2.15 -15.16 -12.10
N GLN A 93 -1.60 -16.31 -12.51
CA GLN A 93 -1.83 -17.58 -11.83
C GLN A 93 -1.23 -17.61 -10.43
N ALA A 94 -0.03 -17.07 -10.23
CA ALA A 94 0.59 -16.92 -8.91
C ALA A 94 -0.28 -16.03 -8.00
N GLY A 95 -0.79 -14.90 -8.51
CA GLY A 95 -1.71 -14.04 -7.78
C GLY A 95 -3.03 -14.74 -7.43
N ARG A 96 -3.57 -15.56 -8.33
CA ARG A 96 -4.77 -16.38 -8.06
C ARG A 96 -4.51 -17.42 -6.98
N ARG A 97 -3.40 -18.16 -7.08
CA ARG A 97 -2.98 -19.16 -6.07
C ARG A 97 -2.77 -18.50 -4.69
N ALA A 98 -2.09 -17.35 -4.65
CA ALA A 98 -1.89 -16.60 -3.41
C ALA A 98 -3.21 -16.15 -2.77
N ARG A 99 -4.22 -15.78 -3.57
CA ARG A 99 -5.56 -15.47 -3.08
C ARG A 99 -6.30 -16.70 -2.57
N GLN A 100 -6.16 -17.84 -3.24
CA GLN A 100 -6.80 -19.11 -2.84
C GLN A 100 -6.17 -19.72 -1.59
N GLN A 101 -4.86 -19.56 -1.40
CA GLN A 101 -4.12 -20.03 -0.22
C GLN A 101 -4.20 -19.04 0.95
N ARG A 102 -4.82 -17.87 0.74
CA ARG A 102 -5.04 -16.92 1.82
C ARG A 102 -6.08 -17.55 2.75
N PRO A 103 -5.73 -17.80 4.03
CA PRO A 103 -6.70 -18.34 4.96
C PRO A 103 -7.93 -17.44 4.96
N VAL A 104 -9.11 -18.04 4.84
CA VAL A 104 -10.38 -17.33 4.99
C VAL A 104 -10.28 -16.55 6.29
N PRO A 105 -10.48 -15.22 6.28
CA PRO A 105 -10.51 -14.46 7.51
C PRO A 105 -11.50 -15.16 8.44
N GLY A 106 -11.06 -15.53 9.66
CA GLY A 106 -11.98 -15.96 10.70
C GLY A 106 -13.14 -14.96 10.82
N PRO A 107 -14.31 -15.38 11.35
CA PRO A 107 -15.54 -14.60 11.28
C PRO A 107 -15.26 -13.13 11.57
N LEU A 108 -15.43 -12.30 10.53
CA LEU A 108 -15.28 -10.86 10.62
C LEU A 108 -16.17 -10.41 11.78
N ARG A 109 -15.56 -9.88 12.85
CA ARG A 109 -16.30 -8.99 13.74
C ARG A 109 -16.98 -7.96 12.83
N PRO A 110 -18.28 -7.68 13.02
CA PRO A 110 -18.97 -6.73 12.16
C PRO A 110 -18.17 -5.43 12.11
N PRO A 111 -18.03 -4.81 10.92
CA PRO A 111 -17.32 -3.55 10.81
C PRO A 111 -17.97 -2.57 11.77
N VAL A 112 -17.17 -1.99 12.66
CA VAL A 112 -17.61 -0.83 13.43
C VAL A 112 -17.83 0.26 12.39
N ASP A 113 -19.07 0.71 12.22
CA ASP A 113 -19.40 1.84 11.34
C ASP A 113 -18.65 3.07 11.86
N ARG A 114 -17.46 3.32 11.33
CA ARG A 114 -16.62 4.46 11.70
C ARG A 114 -16.82 5.55 10.66
N VAL A 115 -17.49 6.62 11.07
CA VAL A 115 -17.58 7.86 10.29
C VAL A 115 -16.55 8.82 10.85
N GLU A 116 -15.57 9.23 10.03
CA GLU A 116 -14.59 10.27 10.40
C GLU A 116 -15.14 11.64 10.01
N VAL A 117 -15.32 12.53 10.99
CA VAL A 117 -15.82 13.89 10.77
C VAL A 117 -14.74 14.87 11.20
N ARG A 118 -14.37 15.79 10.31
CA ARG A 118 -13.47 16.91 10.64
C ARG A 118 -14.31 18.14 10.99
N VAL A 119 -14.17 18.62 12.22
CA VAL A 119 -14.89 19.80 12.70
C VAL A 119 -13.89 20.92 12.96
N VAL A 120 -14.15 22.11 12.38
CA VAL A 120 -13.40 23.32 12.70
C VAL A 120 -14.18 24.10 13.75
N VAL A 121 -13.57 24.27 14.93
CA VAL A 121 -14.19 24.98 16.05
C VAL A 121 -13.72 26.44 16.06
N PRO A 122 -14.62 27.43 16.29
CA PRO A 122 -14.23 28.82 16.45
C PRO A 122 -13.18 29.00 17.56
N GLY A 123 -12.22 29.91 17.35
CA GLY A 123 -11.01 29.99 18.19
C GLY A 123 -11.26 30.20 19.69
N GLU A 124 -12.35 30.85 20.09
CA GLU A 124 -12.71 30.97 21.51
C GLU A 124 -13.20 29.66 22.12
N ALA A 125 -14.06 28.92 21.40
CA ALA A 125 -14.55 27.62 21.84
C ALA A 125 -13.41 26.59 21.85
N GLY A 126 -12.47 26.66 20.88
CA GLY A 126 -11.26 25.85 20.88
C GLY A 126 -10.39 26.09 22.12
N ARG A 127 -10.11 27.35 22.47
CA ARG A 127 -9.33 27.69 23.68
C ARG A 127 -9.99 27.21 24.97
N ARG A 128 -11.32 27.31 25.09
CA ARG A 128 -12.06 26.81 26.26
C ARG A 128 -11.99 25.29 26.35
N LEU A 129 -12.09 24.59 25.22
CA LEU A 129 -11.96 23.13 25.15
C LEU A 129 -10.56 22.67 25.54
N GLU A 130 -9.52 23.35 25.06
CA GLU A 130 -8.13 23.04 25.42
C GLU A 130 -7.86 23.27 26.91
N ALA A 131 -8.37 24.36 27.50
CA ALA A 131 -8.24 24.64 28.93
C ALA A 131 -8.96 23.58 29.79
N LEU A 132 -10.15 23.14 29.36
CA LEU A 132 -10.88 22.05 30.02
C LEU A 132 -10.11 20.73 29.93
N ALA A 133 -9.61 20.39 28.75
CA ALA A 133 -8.83 19.18 28.52
C ALA A 133 -7.56 19.17 29.38
N ALA A 134 -6.84 20.30 29.46
CA ALA A 134 -5.67 20.46 30.31
C ALA A 134 -6.00 20.29 31.81
N GLY A 135 -7.11 20.88 32.28
CA GLY A 135 -7.57 20.73 33.67
C GLY A 135 -7.94 19.29 34.05
N LEU A 136 -8.30 18.46 33.07
CA LEU A 136 -8.65 17.05 33.25
C LEU A 136 -7.49 16.09 32.93
N GLY A 137 -6.35 16.59 32.43
CA GLY A 137 -5.24 15.76 31.94
C GLY A 137 -5.57 14.97 30.67
N TRP A 138 -6.52 15.44 29.87
CA TRP A 138 -7.02 14.76 28.66
C TRP A 138 -6.61 15.51 27.39
N SER A 139 -6.75 14.86 26.23
CA SER A 139 -6.73 15.54 24.93
C SER A 139 -8.09 16.18 24.63
N ALA A 140 -8.10 17.25 23.83
CA ALA A 140 -9.33 17.88 23.36
C ALA A 140 -10.23 16.88 22.59
N GLU A 141 -9.63 15.99 21.80
CA GLU A 141 -10.32 14.91 21.09
C GLU A 141 -11.05 13.96 22.05
N ARG A 142 -10.41 13.61 23.18
CA ARG A 142 -11.01 12.73 24.19
C ARG A 142 -12.20 13.39 24.88
N VAL A 143 -12.10 14.69 25.18
CA VAL A 143 -13.23 15.45 25.73
C VAL A 143 -14.39 15.49 24.74
N LEU A 144 -14.13 15.73 23.45
CA LEU A 144 -15.16 15.72 22.41
C LEU A 144 -15.80 14.35 22.22
N ALA A 145 -15.03 13.27 22.28
CA ALA A 145 -15.56 11.92 22.20
C ALA A 145 -16.56 11.62 23.34
N VAL A 146 -16.21 11.98 24.58
CA VAL A 146 -17.11 11.80 25.73
C VAL A 146 -18.36 12.66 25.62
N LEU A 147 -18.24 13.90 25.15
CA LEU A 147 -19.41 14.76 24.91
C LEU A 147 -20.30 14.20 23.79
N ALA A 148 -19.70 13.64 22.74
CA ALA A 148 -20.42 13.02 21.63
C ALA A 148 -21.23 11.79 22.07
N GLU A 149 -20.73 11.01 23.04
CA GLU A 149 -21.46 9.87 23.63
C GLU A 149 -22.74 10.29 24.37
N HIS A 150 -22.82 11.55 24.82
CA HIS A 150 -23.96 12.07 25.57
C HIS A 150 -24.88 12.96 24.73
N VAL A 151 -24.66 13.04 23.42
CA VAL A 151 -25.49 13.83 22.52
C VAL A 151 -26.92 13.30 22.52
N GLN A 152 -27.86 14.23 22.71
CA GLN A 152 -29.29 14.00 22.53
C GLN A 152 -29.80 14.84 21.36
N VAL A 153 -30.74 14.28 20.61
CA VAL A 153 -31.46 14.96 19.54
C VAL A 153 -32.89 15.14 20.01
N ASP A 154 -33.36 16.38 20.03
CA ASP A 154 -34.75 16.65 20.38
C ASP A 154 -35.72 16.36 19.22
N ASN A 155 -37.01 16.53 19.47
CA ASN A 155 -38.07 16.26 18.49
C ASN A 155 -38.06 17.24 17.29
N GLU A 156 -37.30 18.33 17.37
CA GLU A 156 -37.15 19.34 16.31
C GLU A 156 -35.82 19.17 15.54
N GLY A 157 -35.01 18.17 15.91
CA GLY A 157 -33.72 17.88 15.30
C GLY A 157 -32.57 18.72 15.86
N LEU A 158 -32.76 19.45 16.97
CA LEU A 158 -31.71 20.16 17.66
C LEU A 158 -30.81 19.16 18.42
N VAL A 159 -29.52 19.26 18.15
CA VAL A 159 -28.49 18.47 18.81
C VAL A 159 -28.00 19.22 20.03
N HIS A 160 -28.16 18.63 21.22
CA HIS A 160 -27.65 19.20 22.47
C HIS A 160 -26.94 18.15 23.31
N VAL A 161 -26.05 18.61 24.18
CA VAL A 161 -25.37 17.75 25.16
C VAL A 161 -25.85 18.20 26.54
N PRO A 162 -26.49 17.31 27.33
CA PRO A 162 -26.89 17.64 28.69
C PRO A 162 -25.66 17.89 29.57
N ALA A 163 -25.85 18.46 30.76
CA ALA A 163 -24.73 18.70 31.67
C ALA A 163 -24.05 17.36 32.06
N VAL A 164 -22.81 17.16 31.58
CA VAL A 164 -21.99 15.99 31.91
C VAL A 164 -20.94 16.39 32.94
N THR A 165 -20.90 15.69 34.08
CA THR A 165 -19.79 15.82 35.03
C THR A 165 -18.64 14.93 34.58
N VAL A 166 -17.55 15.55 34.12
CA VAL A 166 -16.33 14.83 33.77
C VAL A 166 -15.31 15.00 34.89
N THR A 167 -14.95 13.90 35.55
CA THR A 167 -13.89 13.88 36.56
C THR A 167 -12.59 13.42 35.93
N ALA A 168 -11.45 13.95 36.39
CA ALA A 168 -10.14 13.45 36.00
C ALA A 168 -10.08 11.93 36.24
N ALA A 169 -9.64 11.19 35.21
CA ALA A 169 -9.41 9.76 35.37
C ALA A 169 -8.27 9.55 36.38
N PRO A 170 -8.36 8.59 37.32
CA PRO A 170 -7.21 8.20 38.12
C PRO A 170 -6.07 7.79 37.18
N PRO A 171 -4.80 8.05 37.52
CA PRO A 171 -3.68 7.76 36.64
C PRO A 171 -3.74 6.28 36.25
N GLY A 172 -3.97 6.01 34.96
CA GLY A 172 -3.96 4.67 34.42
C GLY A 172 -2.56 4.06 34.54
N PRO A 173 -2.44 2.72 34.61
CA PRO A 173 -1.13 2.07 34.68
C PRO A 173 -0.26 2.50 33.50
N GLU A 174 1.02 2.79 33.78
CA GLU A 174 1.97 3.27 32.78
C GLU A 174 2.02 2.35 31.54
N PRO A 175 2.20 2.92 30.33
CA PRO A 175 2.36 2.12 29.13
C PRO A 175 3.57 1.20 29.29
N HIS A 176 3.35 -0.10 29.12
CA HIS A 176 4.38 -1.13 29.11
C HIS A 176 5.50 -0.73 28.14
N ARG A 177 6.66 -0.31 28.66
CA ARG A 177 7.88 -0.25 27.87
C ARG A 177 8.26 -1.67 27.48
N GLU A 178 8.13 -2.00 26.19
CA GLU A 178 8.72 -3.20 25.62
C GLU A 178 10.23 -3.20 25.94
N ARG A 179 10.65 -4.08 26.85
CA ARG A 179 12.06 -4.39 27.04
C ARG A 179 12.50 -5.19 25.83
N LEU A 180 13.44 -4.63 25.05
CA LEU A 180 14.13 -5.36 23.99
C LEU A 180 14.69 -6.68 24.55
N PRO A 181 14.56 -7.81 23.84
CA PRO A 181 15.02 -9.10 24.33
C PRO A 181 16.54 -9.09 24.50
N VAL A 182 16.99 -9.45 25.71
CA VAL A 182 18.39 -9.64 26.02
C VAL A 182 18.89 -10.85 25.22
N LEU A 183 19.65 -10.58 24.16
CA LEU A 183 20.41 -11.61 23.45
C LEU A 183 21.47 -12.16 24.40
N TYR A 184 21.21 -13.33 24.98
CA TYR A 184 22.22 -14.10 25.71
C TYR A 184 23.31 -14.53 24.72
N ARG A 185 24.42 -13.81 24.73
CA ARG A 185 25.66 -14.27 24.08
C ARG A 185 26.34 -15.22 25.06
N GLU A 186 26.16 -16.51 24.84
CA GLU A 186 26.88 -17.56 25.57
C GLU A 186 28.39 -17.26 25.54
N ARG A 187 28.99 -17.08 26.72
CA ARG A 187 30.44 -16.95 26.86
C ARG A 187 31.10 -18.33 26.75
N PRO A 188 32.28 -18.46 26.12
CA PRO A 188 32.98 -19.73 26.04
C PRO A 188 33.41 -20.19 27.44
N ARG A 189 33.07 -21.42 27.81
CA ARG A 189 33.53 -22.07 29.04
C ARG A 189 35.00 -22.44 28.88
N TYR A 190 35.88 -21.76 29.62
CA TYR A 190 37.21 -22.29 29.94
C TYR A 190 37.09 -23.18 31.18
N GLY A 191 37.64 -24.39 31.08
CA GLY A 191 37.53 -25.43 32.10
C GLY A 191 38.27 -25.10 33.40
N ARG A 192 37.78 -25.70 34.49
CA ARG A 192 38.54 -25.91 35.72
C ARG A 192 37.93 -27.08 36.48
N GLU A 193 38.71 -28.14 36.62
CA GLU A 193 38.44 -29.28 37.49
C GLU A 193 38.69 -28.93 38.96
N ASP A 194 37.86 -29.54 39.81
CA ASP A 194 37.95 -29.91 41.24
C ASP A 194 38.71 -29.03 42.26
N TYR A 195 37.99 -28.67 43.33
CA TYR A 195 38.18 -29.13 44.74
C TYR A 195 37.61 -28.09 45.73
N GLY A 196 36.88 -28.58 46.75
CA GLY A 196 36.92 -27.99 48.10
C GLY A 196 35.69 -27.20 48.58
N GLU A 197 34.93 -27.85 49.45
CA GLU A 197 34.34 -27.34 50.71
C GLU A 197 34.03 -25.84 50.88
N GLY A 198 32.78 -25.58 51.27
CA GLY A 198 32.49 -24.57 52.28
C GLY A 198 31.46 -23.52 51.89
N TYR A 199 30.51 -23.35 52.81
CA TYR A 199 29.80 -22.12 53.17
C TYR A 199 28.33 -21.93 52.72
N ASP A 200 27.50 -21.92 53.77
CA ASP A 200 26.16 -21.39 53.96
C ASP A 200 25.75 -20.25 53.02
N GLY A 201 24.62 -20.44 52.33
CA GLY A 201 23.85 -19.34 51.75
C GLY A 201 22.73 -18.93 52.71
N PRO A 202 22.61 -17.63 53.08
CA PRO A 202 21.57 -17.19 54.01
C PRO A 202 20.20 -17.08 53.32
N ALA A 203 19.17 -17.35 54.11
CA ALA A 203 17.79 -17.00 53.83
C ALA A 203 17.64 -15.47 53.72
N LEU A 204 16.90 -15.01 52.73
CA LEU A 204 16.45 -13.62 52.64
C LEU A 204 14.93 -13.61 52.61
N ASP A 205 14.41 -13.08 53.72
CA ASP A 205 13.05 -12.67 53.99
C ASP A 205 13.09 -11.13 53.98
N TRP A 206 12.64 -10.51 52.88
CA TRP A 206 12.12 -9.13 52.75
C TRP A 206 11.69 -8.85 51.30
#